data_AF-A0A367LYV8-F1
#
_entry.id   AF-A0A367LYV8-F1
#
_cell.length_a   1.000
_cell.length_b   1.000
_cell.length_c   1.000
_cell.angle_alpha   90.00
_cell.angle_beta   90.00
_cell.angle_gamma   90.00
#
_symmetry.space_group_name_H-M   'P 1'
#
loop_
_entity.id
_entity.type
_entity.pdbx_description
1 polymer ?
#
loop_
_entity_poly.entity_id
_entity_poly.type
_entity_poly.pdbx_seq_one_letter_code
_entity_poly.pdbx_strand_id
1 'polypeptide(L)'
;YKRQGLEIANMSAVRIGGDSMEPLLSDGDTVMIDHSCGEVRDEAIYVIRLDDHLYAKRIQRQINGGLAIISANSAYQTMYVSKQDLEAIDIIGRVVWAGRWMT
;
A
#
# COMPACT_ATOMS: atom_id res chain seq x y z
N TYR A 1 23.54 7.77 -6.10
CA TYR A 1 22.23 7.37 -6.65
C TYR A 1 22.13 5.85 -6.64
N LYS A 2 21.47 5.26 -5.63
CA LYS A 2 21.13 3.83 -5.66
C LYS A 2 20.03 3.66 -6.71
N ARG A 3 20.33 3.03 -7.86
CA ARG A 3 19.29 2.52 -8.74
C ARG A 3 18.57 1.43 -7.95
N GLN A 4 17.33 1.66 -7.53
CA GLN A 4 16.54 0.66 -6.79
C GLN A 4 16.13 -0.56 -7.66
N GLY A 5 16.73 -0.74 -8.84
CA GLY A 5 16.33 -1.81 -9.77
C GLY A 5 14.91 -1.65 -10.33
N LEU A 6 14.31 -0.46 -10.18
CA LEU A 6 12.95 -0.17 -10.64
C LEU A 6 12.92 -0.08 -12.17
N GLU A 7 12.02 -0.83 -12.78
CA GLU A 7 11.74 -0.78 -14.21
C GLU A 7 10.53 0.10 -14.47
N ILE A 8 10.68 1.15 -15.27
CA ILE A 8 9.60 2.12 -15.56
C ILE A 8 8.34 1.42 -16.10
N ALA A 9 8.50 0.32 -16.84
CA ALA A 9 7.39 -0.46 -17.38
C ALA A 9 6.47 -1.06 -16.30
N ASN A 10 6.98 -1.24 -15.08
CA ASN A 10 6.25 -1.78 -13.94
C ASN A 10 5.80 -0.68 -12.96
N MET A 11 5.84 0.59 -13.36
CA MET A 11 5.53 1.72 -12.50
C MET A 11 4.22 2.40 -12.90
N SER A 12 3.41 2.76 -11.91
CA SER A 12 2.26 3.65 -12.12
C SER A 12 2.23 4.74 -11.05
N ALA A 13 1.49 5.81 -11.34
CA ALA A 13 1.21 6.87 -10.38
C ALA A 13 -0.30 6.94 -10.12
N VAL A 14 -0.69 7.00 -8.85
CA VAL A 14 -2.09 7.01 -8.41
C VAL A 14 -2.30 8.13 -7.40
N ARG A 15 -3.46 8.77 -7.47
CA ARG A 15 -3.86 9.81 -6.51
C ARG A 15 -4.47 9.16 -5.27
N ILE A 16 -4.03 9.59 -4.10
CA ILE A 16 -4.60 9.19 -2.82
C ILE A 16 -5.93 9.90 -2.62
N GLY A 17 -6.93 9.14 -2.16
CA GLY A 17 -8.22 9.65 -1.73
C GLY A 17 -8.48 9.30 -0.27
N GLY A 18 -9.11 10.23 0.44
CA GLY A 18 -9.45 10.10 1.86
C GLY A 18 -8.28 10.32 2.81
N ASP A 19 -8.53 10.13 4.10
CA ASP A 19 -7.65 10.54 5.21
C ASP A 19 -7.09 9.37 6.02
N SER A 20 -7.40 8.13 5.63
CA SER A 20 -7.00 6.91 6.36
C SER A 20 -5.48 6.73 6.48
N MET A 21 -4.71 7.40 5.62
CA MET A 21 -3.26 7.36 5.64
C MET A 21 -2.64 8.65 6.16
N GLU A 22 -3.43 9.59 6.70
CA GLU A 22 -2.88 10.79 7.32
C GLU A 22 -2.13 10.48 8.64
N PRO A 23 -1.09 11.25 8.98
CA PRO A 23 -0.52 12.36 8.20
C PRO A 23 0.52 11.91 7.15
N LEU A 24 0.69 10.61 6.94
CA LEU A 24 1.73 10.04 6.09
C LEU A 24 1.45 10.25 4.60
N LEU A 25 0.19 10.05 4.19
CA LEU A 25 -0.33 10.38 2.86
C LEU A 25 -1.63 11.15 3.06
N SER A 26 -1.69 12.35 2.49
CA SER A 26 -2.87 13.22 2.55
C SER A 26 -3.77 13.00 1.35
N ASP A 27 -5.04 13.35 1.50
CA ASP A 27 -5.96 13.42 0.36
C ASP A 27 -5.36 14.30 -0.75
N GLY A 28 -5.36 13.78 -1.97
CA GLY A 28 -4.82 14.45 -3.14
C GLY A 28 -3.32 14.26 -3.38
N ASP A 29 -2.56 13.68 -2.45
CA ASP A 29 -1.17 13.28 -2.69
C ASP A 29 -1.10 12.28 -3.88
N THR A 30 0.02 12.25 -4.59
CA THR A 30 0.30 11.26 -5.62
C THR A 30 1.34 10.27 -5.11
N VAL A 31 1.06 8.99 -5.25
CA VAL A 31 2.00 7.90 -4.94
C VAL A 31 2.47 7.22 -6.20
N MET A 32 3.72 6.77 -6.19
CA MET A 32 4.30 5.93 -7.23
C MET A 32 4.34 4.48 -6.74
N ILE A 33 3.82 3.58 -7.57
CA ILE A 33 3.64 2.17 -7.27
C ILE A 33 4.58 1.34 -8.15
N ASP A 34 5.30 0.41 -7.53
CA ASP A 34 6.05 -0.65 -8.21
C ASP A 34 5.23 -1.95 -8.20
N HIS A 35 4.87 -2.43 -9.39
CA HIS A 35 4.06 -3.61 -9.62
C HIS A 35 4.87 -4.91 -9.71
N SER A 36 6.20 -4.86 -9.62
CA SER A 36 7.07 -6.05 -9.73
C SER A 36 6.92 -7.05 -8.57
N CYS A 37 6.21 -6.66 -7.52
CA CYS A 37 5.96 -7.47 -6.33
C CYS A 37 4.47 -7.85 -6.23
N GLY A 38 4.14 -9.08 -6.66
CA GLY A 38 2.80 -9.66 -6.46
C GLY A 38 2.56 -10.23 -5.05
N GLU A 39 3.55 -10.10 -4.15
CA GLU A 39 3.46 -10.56 -2.76
C GLU A 39 4.09 -9.52 -1.83
N VAL A 40 3.62 -9.47 -0.58
CA VAL A 40 4.21 -8.64 0.48
C VAL A 40 5.61 -9.17 0.79
N ARG A 41 6.68 -8.43 0.51
CA ARG A 41 8.07 -8.87 0.79
C ARG A 41 8.64 -8.30 2.09
N ASP A 42 8.24 -7.08 2.41
CA ASP A 42 8.68 -6.29 3.54
C ASP A 42 7.50 -5.54 4.17
N GLU A 43 7.70 -5.01 5.37
CA GLU A 43 6.73 -4.13 6.02
C GLU A 43 6.81 -2.73 5.38
N ALA A 44 5.89 -2.45 4.46
CA ALA A 44 5.86 -1.20 3.71
C ALA A 44 4.42 -0.76 3.44
N ILE A 45 4.27 0.36 2.73
CA ILE A 45 2.97 0.77 2.18
C ILE A 45 2.77 0.06 0.86
N TYR A 46 1.61 -0.57 0.70
CA TYR A 46 1.19 -1.21 -0.52
C TYR A 46 -0.12 -0.60 -0.98
N VAL A 47 -0.34 -0.64 -2.29
CA VAL A 47 -1.69 -0.57 -2.84
C VAL A 47 -2.22 -1.99 -2.91
N ILE A 48 -3.33 -2.22 -2.23
CA ILE A 48 -4.05 -3.48 -2.22
C ILE A 48 -5.42 -3.30 -2.85
N ARG A 49 -5.95 -4.35 -3.45
CA ARG A 49 -7.37 -4.45 -3.76
C ARG A 49 -8.05 -5.31 -2.70
N LEU A 50 -9.12 -4.78 -2.15
CA LEU A 50 -10.05 -5.51 -1.30
C LEU A 50 -11.44 -5.33 -1.92
N ASP A 51 -12.07 -6.45 -2.31
CA ASP A 51 -13.24 -6.47 -3.17
C ASP A 51 -13.00 -5.66 -4.47
N ASP A 52 -13.83 -4.66 -4.77
CA ASP A 52 -13.71 -3.82 -5.97
C ASP A 52 -12.98 -2.48 -5.71
N HIS A 53 -12.36 -2.30 -4.54
CA HIS A 53 -11.78 -1.03 -4.12
C HIS A 53 -10.27 -1.12 -3.88
N LEU A 54 -9.55 -0.06 -4.26
CA LEU A 54 -8.11 0.09 -4.04
C LEU A 54 -7.83 0.88 -2.77
N TYR A 55 -6.89 0.39 -1.97
CA TYR A 55 -6.48 1.03 -0.73
C TYR A 55 -4.96 1.13 -0.65
N ALA A 56 -4.45 2.31 -0.31
CA ALA A 56 -3.10 2.47 0.20
C ALA A 56 -3.10 2.17 1.70
N LYS A 57 -2.33 1.18 2.14
CA LYS A 57 -2.24 0.74 3.54
C LYS A 57 -0.84 0.24 3.86
N ARG A 58 -0.42 0.34 5.13
CA ARG A 58 0.77 -0.37 5.60
C ARG A 58 0.40 -1.83 5.80
N ILE A 59 1.20 -2.73 5.22
CA ILE A 59 0.97 -4.17 5.34
C ILE A 59 2.05 -4.78 6.20
N GLN A 60 1.64 -5.57 7.20
CA GLN A 60 2.52 -6.26 8.11
C GLN A 60 2.18 -7.74 8.20
N ARG A 61 3.18 -8.60 8.07
CA ARG A 61 3.01 -10.04 8.26
C ARG A 61 2.81 -10.36 9.74
N GLN A 62 1.82 -11.21 10.02
CA GLN A 62 1.54 -11.72 11.36
C GLN A 62 2.27 -13.04 11.58
N ILE A 63 2.57 -13.37 12.85
CA ILE A 63 3.34 -14.57 13.20
C ILE A 63 2.61 -15.88 12.83
N ASN A 64 1.28 -15.83 12.73
CA ASN A 64 0.43 -16.93 12.30
C ASN A 64 0.35 -17.08 10.75
N GLY A 65 1.10 -16.26 10.01
CA GLY A 65 1.10 -16.23 8.55
C GLY A 65 -0.03 -15.41 7.93
N GLY A 66 -0.85 -14.72 8.72
CA GLY A 66 -1.82 -13.73 8.23
C GLY A 66 -1.19 -12.38 7.94
N LEU A 67 -2.02 -11.39 7.61
CA LEU A 67 -1.63 -10.01 7.40
C LEU A 67 -2.42 -9.06 8.31
N ALA A 68 -1.76 -7.98 8.74
CA ALA A 68 -2.41 -6.80 9.28
C ALA A 68 -2.36 -5.68 8.24
N ILE A 69 -3.52 -5.10 7.97
CA ILE A 69 -3.71 -3.96 7.08
C ILE A 69 -3.93 -2.73 7.96
N ILE A 70 -2.94 -1.85 7.97
CA ILE A 70 -2.81 -0.78 8.96
C ILE A 70 -2.94 0.57 8.27
N SER A 71 -3.90 1.35 8.74
CA SER A 71 -4.02 2.78 8.46
C SER A 71 -2.97 3.57 9.25
N ALA A 72 -2.37 4.60 8.65
CA ALA A 72 -1.50 5.51 9.41
C ALA A 72 -2.30 6.40 10.36
N ASN A 73 -3.55 6.68 9.99
CA ASN A 73 -4.49 7.42 10.82
C ASN A 73 -5.10 6.48 11.88
N SER A 74 -4.84 6.78 13.16
CA SER A 74 -5.27 5.96 14.30
C SER A 74 -6.77 5.97 14.57
N ALA A 75 -7.54 6.85 13.93
CA ALA A 75 -9.01 6.81 13.96
C ALA A 75 -9.58 5.55 13.27
N TYR A 76 -8.79 4.91 12.41
CA TYR A 76 -9.17 3.71 11.69
C TYR A 76 -8.60 2.46 12.39
N GLN A 77 -9.44 1.43 12.50
CA GLN A 77 -9.03 0.16 13.08
C GLN A 77 -8.14 -0.63 12.12
N THR A 78 -7.20 -1.40 12.68
CA THR A 78 -6.43 -2.39 11.92
C THR A 78 -7.34 -3.51 11.44
N MET A 79 -7.28 -3.84 10.16
CA MET A 79 -7.96 -5.02 9.61
C MET A 79 -6.99 -6.20 9.62
N TYR A 80 -7.45 -7.34 10.12
CA TYR A 80 -6.65 -8.56 10.18
C TYR A 80 -7.20 -9.59 9.20
N VAL A 81 -6.28 -10.20 8.46
CA VAL A 81 -6.57 -11.19 7.44
C VAL A 81 -5.89 -12.47 7.86
N SER A 82 -6.66 -13.54 7.98
CA SER A 82 -6.11 -14.84 8.37
C SER A 82 -5.21 -15.38 7.25
N LYS A 83 -4.40 -16.39 7.58
CA LYS A 83 -3.62 -17.10 6.56
C LYS A 83 -4.51 -17.79 5.52
N GLN A 84 -5.70 -18.26 5.92
CA GLN A 84 -6.64 -18.92 5.01
C GLN A 84 -7.29 -17.94 4.03
N ASP A 85 -7.47 -16.68 4.45
CA ASP A 85 -8.21 -15.67 3.68
C ASP A 85 -7.30 -14.75 2.85
N LEU A 86 -6.01 -15.07 2.71
CA LEU A 86 -5.07 -14.22 1.96
C LEU A 86 -5.47 -14.05 0.48
N GLU A 87 -6.21 -15.00 -0.08
CA GLU A 87 -6.75 -14.92 -1.44
C GLU A 87 -7.82 -13.84 -1.64
N ALA A 88 -8.39 -13.30 -0.55
CA ALA A 88 -9.34 -12.19 -0.62
C ALA A 88 -8.68 -10.83 -0.89
N ILE A 89 -7.34 -10.79 -0.98
CA ILE A 89 -6.58 -9.55 -1.15
C ILE A 89 -5.60 -9.68 -2.29
N ASP A 90 -5.73 -8.79 -3.28
CA ASP A 90 -4.72 -8.64 -4.31
C ASP A 90 -3.70 -7.59 -3.89
N ILE A 91 -2.42 -7.96 -3.87
CA ILE A 91 -1.34 -6.98 -3.80
C ILE A 91 -1.14 -6.40 -5.20
N ILE A 92 -1.53 -5.13 -5.38
CA ILE A 92 -1.36 -4.44 -6.67
C ILE A 92 0.08 -3.99 -6.85
N GLY A 93 0.72 -3.53 -5.78
CA GLY A 93 2.13 -3.15 -5.81
C GLY A 93 2.57 -2.38 -4.57
N ARG A 94 3.87 -2.15 -4.46
CA ARG A 94 4.49 -1.44 -3.34
C ARG A 94 4.57 0.06 -3.65
N VAL A 95 4.18 0.89 -2.69
CA VAL A 95 4.41 2.34 -2.79
C VAL A 95 5.88 2.62 -2.53
N VAL A 96 6.56 3.22 -3.51
CA VAL A 96 8.01 3.51 -3.44
C VAL A 96 8.31 5.00 -3.33
N TRP A 97 7.33 5.85 -3.63
CA TRP A 97 7.45 7.30 -3.50
C TRP A 97 6.08 7.94 -3.29
N ALA A 98 6.05 9.09 -2.62
CA ALA A 98 4.87 9.93 -2.47
C ALA A 98 5.26 11.41 -2.59
N GLY A 99 4.37 12.23 -3.14
CA GLY A 99 4.56 13.67 -3.18
C GLY A 99 3.28 14.42 -3.51
N ARG A 100 3.36 15.75 -3.34
CA ARG A 100 2.24 16.67 -3.53
C ARG A 100 2.64 17.87 -4.35
N TRP A 101 1.69 18.40 -5.10
CA TRP A 101 1.88 19.66 -5.81
C TRP A 101 2.02 20.78 -4.77
N MET A 102 3.02 21.64 -4.97
CA MET A 102 3.11 22.89 -4.22
C MET A 102 2.17 23.90 -4.88
N THR A 103 1.23 24.42 -4.11
CA THR A 103 0.37 25.55 -4.49
C THR A 103 0.98 26.86 -4.06
#